data_AF-A0A3D0NMU4-F1
#
_entry.id   AF-A0A3D0NMU4-F1
#
_cell.length_a   1.000
_cell.length_b   1.000
_cell.length_c   1.000
_cell.angle_alpha   90.00
_cell.angle_beta   90.00
_cell.angle_gamma   90.00
#
_symmetry.space_group_name_H-M   'P 1'
#
loop_
_entity.id
_entity.type
_entity.pdbx_description
1 polymer ?
#
loop_
_entity_poly.entity_id
_entity_poly.type
_entity_poly.pdbx_seq_one_letter_code
_entity_poly.pdbx_strand_id
1 'polypeptide(L)'
;KYIGGYLAVLGRTDVITFTAGVGENDAKVRRDALCGLESLGIELDDKLNEDPARGPRRISAETSRITVLVIPTDEELAIARAAAAAV
;
A
#
# COMPACT_ATOMS: atom_id res chain seq x y z
N LYS A 1 8.64 -11.19 -4.70
CA LYS A 1 8.53 -11.55 -6.14
C LYS A 1 7.74 -10.49 -6.92
N TYR A 2 6.43 -10.36 -6.71
CA TYR A 2 5.60 -9.41 -7.46
C TYR A 2 6.01 -7.94 -7.30
N ILE A 3 6.23 -7.48 -6.05
CA ILE A 3 6.65 -6.10 -5.78
C ILE A 3 7.93 -5.76 -6.55
N GLY A 4 9.02 -6.51 -6.32
CA GLY A 4 10.28 -6.31 -7.04
C GLY A 4 10.17 -6.41 -8.56
N GLY A 5 9.34 -7.33 -9.08
CA GLY A 5 9.08 -7.43 -10.52
C GLY A 5 8.41 -6.17 -11.08
N TYR A 6 7.41 -5.63 -10.38
CA TYR A 6 6.73 -4.40 -10.80
C TYR A 6 7.59 -3.15 -10.62
N LEU A 7 8.43 -3.08 -9.58
CA LEU A 7 9.43 -2.01 -9.45
C LEU A 7 10.35 -1.98 -10.67
N ALA A 8 10.83 -3.15 -11.14
CA ALA A 8 11.68 -3.24 -12.31
C ALA A 8 10.95 -2.82 -13.60
N VAL A 9 9.69 -3.23 -13.77
CA VAL A 9 8.86 -2.87 -14.95
C VAL A 9 8.59 -1.37 -15.01
N LEU A 10 8.25 -0.76 -13.87
CA LEU A 10 7.95 0.68 -13.79
C LEU A 10 9.21 1.55 -13.92
N GLY A 11 10.38 1.02 -13.54
CA GLY A 11 11.66 1.72 -13.51
C GLY A 11 11.76 2.73 -12.37
N ARG A 12 10.78 3.61 -12.25
CA ARG A 12 10.55 4.48 -11.10
C ARG A 12 9.16 4.22 -10.53
N THR A 13 9.09 4.10 -9.21
CA THR A 13 7.83 3.94 -8.48
C THR A 13 7.79 4.99 -7.38
N ASP A 14 6.74 5.80 -7.35
CA ASP A 14 6.57 6.82 -6.32
C ASP A 14 5.77 6.28 -5.12
N VAL A 15 4.82 5.36 -5.36
CA VAL A 15 3.89 4.87 -4.33
C VAL A 15 3.62 3.36 -4.45
N ILE A 16 3.55 2.67 -3.31
CA ILE A 16 2.98 1.33 -3.15
C ILE A 16 1.78 1.45 -2.20
N THR A 17 0.66 0.82 -2.55
CA THR A 17 -0.55 0.87 -1.75
C THR A 17 -1.02 -0.53 -1.39
N PHE A 18 -1.28 -0.75 -0.09
CA PHE A 18 -2.03 -1.89 0.41
C PHE A 18 -3.51 -1.54 0.52
N THR A 19 -4.36 -2.49 0.16
CA THR A 19 -5.82 -2.37 0.20
C THR A 19 -6.46 -3.74 0.40
N ALA A 20 -7.79 -3.80 0.47
CA ALA A 20 -8.60 -4.97 0.77
C ALA A 20 -8.33 -5.55 2.18
N GLY A 21 -9.14 -6.52 2.59
CA GLY A 21 -9.18 -7.01 3.98
C GLY A 21 -7.81 -7.29 4.62
N VAL A 22 -6.94 -8.07 3.97
CA VAL A 22 -5.60 -8.38 4.51
C VAL A 22 -4.67 -7.17 4.44
N GLY A 23 -4.61 -6.48 3.30
CA GLY A 23 -3.72 -5.33 3.14
C GLY A 23 -4.05 -4.19 4.10
N GLU A 24 -5.33 -4.00 4.42
CA GLU A 24 -5.80 -2.95 5.32
C GLU A 24 -5.53 -3.26 6.80
N ASN A 25 -5.70 -4.52 7.20
CA ASN A 25 -5.81 -4.90 8.60
C ASN A 25 -4.62 -5.71 9.14
N ASP A 26 -3.81 -6.33 8.28
CA ASP A 26 -2.67 -7.14 8.72
C ASP A 26 -1.33 -6.40 8.58
N ALA A 27 -0.89 -5.79 9.68
CA ALA A 27 0.38 -5.08 9.75
C ALA A 27 1.60 -6.00 9.50
N LYS A 28 1.51 -7.29 9.87
CA LYS A 28 2.60 -8.24 9.69
C LYS A 28 2.78 -8.57 8.22
N VAL A 29 1.68 -8.81 7.49
CA VAL A 29 1.74 -9.03 6.04
C VAL A 29 2.40 -7.85 5.32
N ARG A 30 2.03 -6.61 5.68
CA ARG A 30 2.65 -5.42 5.10
C ARG A 30 4.15 -5.33 5.39
N ARG A 31 4.53 -5.59 6.64
CA ARG A 31 5.93 -5.62 7.09
C ARG A 31 6.73 -6.69 6.34
N ASP A 32 6.27 -7.92 6.36
CA ASP A 32 7.00 -9.07 5.80
C ASP A 32 7.09 -9.00 4.27
N ALA A 33 6.12 -8.37 3.61
CA ALA A 33 6.16 -8.13 2.17
C ALA A 33 7.22 -7.11 1.74
N LEU A 34 7.62 -6.20 2.64
CA LEU A 34 8.50 -5.05 2.35
C LEU A 34 9.85 -5.09 3.08
N CYS A 35 10.01 -5.94 4.09
CA CYS A 35 11.25 -6.09 4.85
C CYS A 35 12.45 -6.42 3.95
N GLY A 36 13.59 -5.74 4.17
CA GLY A 36 14.83 -5.96 3.42
C GLY A 36 14.88 -5.27 2.05
N LEU A 37 13.90 -4.41 1.73
CA LEU A 37 13.82 -3.66 0.47
C LEU A 37 14.29 -2.20 0.60
N GLU A 38 15.02 -1.86 1.65
CA GLU A 38 15.54 -0.51 1.92
C GLU A 38 16.44 -0.03 0.78
N SER A 39 17.27 -0.93 0.24
CA SER A 39 18.12 -0.66 -0.93
C SER A 39 17.33 -0.31 -2.20
N LEU A 40 16.10 -0.82 -2.32
CA LEU A 40 15.18 -0.48 -3.39
C LEU A 40 14.38 0.81 -3.10
N GLY A 41 14.64 1.46 -1.96
CA GLY A 41 14.05 2.74 -1.57
C GLY A 41 12.75 2.63 -0.78
N ILE A 42 12.46 1.46 -0.21
CA ILE A 42 11.28 1.23 0.62
C ILE A 42 11.72 1.13 2.08
N GLU A 43 11.35 2.12 2.88
CA GLU A 43 11.60 2.15 4.31
C GLU A 43 10.26 2.25 5.04
N LEU A 44 9.92 1.22 5.83
CA LEU A 44 8.68 1.17 6.58
C LEU A 44 8.85 1.84 7.94
N ASP A 45 7.85 2.61 8.37
CA ASP A 45 7.74 3.07 9.76
C ASP A 45 6.87 2.08 10.52
N ASP A 46 7.50 1.32 11.41
CA ASP A 46 6.85 0.27 12.18
C ASP A 46 5.70 0.78 13.05
N LYS A 47 5.83 1.98 13.61
CA LYS A 47 4.79 2.57 14.46
C LYS A 47 3.59 2.96 13.62
N LEU A 48 3.82 3.60 12.47
CA LEU A 48 2.75 3.95 11.54
C LEU A 48 2.08 2.70 10.94
N ASN A 49 2.86 1.65 10.69
CA ASN A 49 2.34 0.40 10.16
C ASN A 49 1.47 -0.36 11.18
N GLU A 50 1.81 -0.31 12.46
CA GLU A 50 1.06 -0.96 13.56
C GLU A 50 -0.10 -0.12 14.08
N ASP A 51 -0.22 1.14 13.66
CA ASP A 51 -1.29 2.04 14.08
C ASP A 51 -2.68 1.44 13.76
N PRO A 52 -3.58 1.32 14.76
CA PRO A 52 -4.93 0.80 14.57
C PRO A 52 -5.88 1.76 13.85
N ALA A 53 -5.43 2.96 13.48
CA ALA A 53 -6.20 3.95 12.74
C ALA A 53 -6.83 3.36 11.47
N ARG A 54 -8.11 3.67 11.29
CA ARG A 54 -8.90 3.26 10.12
C ARG A 54 -8.97 4.42 9.13
N GLY A 55 -8.79 4.12 7.84
CA GLY A 55 -8.79 5.10 6.77
C GLY A 55 -7.47 5.17 6.00
N PRO A 56 -7.42 6.03 4.96
CA PRO A 56 -6.21 6.35 4.20
C PRO A 56 -5.07 6.80 5.11
N ARG A 57 -3.93 6.09 5.10
CA ARG A 57 -2.76 6.45 5.91
C ARG A 57 -1.45 6.07 5.24
N ARG A 58 -0.39 6.81 5.57
CA ARG A 58 0.99 6.47 5.21
C ARG A 58 1.60 5.57 6.26
N ILE A 59 2.35 4.57 5.83
CA ILE A 59 3.05 3.62 6.69
C ILE A 59 4.57 3.56 6.41
N SER A 60 5.07 4.26 5.39
CA SER A 60 6.52 4.41 5.17
C SER A 60 7.12 5.50 6.06
N ALA A 61 8.43 5.43 6.32
CA ALA A 61 9.20 6.52 6.92
C ALA A 61 9.19 7.78 6.03
N GLU A 62 9.43 8.96 6.61
CA GLU A 62 9.52 10.22 5.84
C GLU A 62 10.72 10.25 4.89
N THR A 63 11.75 9.49 5.22
CA THR A 63 12.98 9.31 4.44
C THR A 63 12.83 8.28 3.31
N SER A 64 11.74 7.51 3.29
CA SER A 64 11.50 6.50 2.27
C SER A 64 11.34 7.15 0.90
N ARG A 65 12.11 6.67 -0.09
CA ARG A 65 12.01 7.17 -1.48
C ARG A 65 10.69 6.78 -2.14
N ILE A 66 10.19 5.60 -1.82
CA ILE A 66 8.88 5.10 -2.24
C ILE A 66 7.92 5.27 -1.06
N THR A 67 6.83 6.00 -1.28
CA THR A 67 5.79 6.15 -0.26
C THR A 67 4.97 4.88 -0.17
N VAL A 68 4.74 4.38 1.05
CA VAL A 68 3.89 3.20 1.27
C VAL A 68 2.61 3.63 1.98
N LEU A 69 1.46 3.25 1.42
CA LEU A 69 0.14 3.63 1.90
C LEU A 69 -0.71 2.41 2.25
N VAL A 70 -1.68 2.63 3.14
CA VAL A 70 -2.87 1.79 3.28
C VAL A 70 -4.06 2.63 2.86
N ILE A 71 -4.77 2.22 1.81
CA ILE A 71 -5.96 2.90 1.29
C ILE A 71 -7.11 1.91 1.30
N PRO A 72 -8.15 2.11 2.13
CA PRO A 72 -9.33 1.24 2.11
C PRO A 72 -10.04 1.25 0.77
N THR A 73 -10.47 0.08 0.31
CA THR A 73 -11.33 -0.02 -0.87
C THR A 73 -12.79 -0.17 -0.44
N ASP A 74 -13.68 0.59 -1.08
CA ASP A 74 -15.13 0.43 -1.00
C ASP A 74 -15.60 -0.18 -2.32
N GLU A 75 -15.71 -1.51 -2.33
CA GLU A 75 -16.01 -2.31 -3.52
C GLU A 75 -17.44 -2.04 -3.99
N GLU A 76 -18.39 -1.94 -3.05
CA GLU A 76 -19.78 -1.63 -3.30
C GLU A 76 -19.94 -0.25 -3.96
N LEU A 77 -19.23 0.77 -3.47
CA LEU A 77 -19.24 2.10 -4.06
C LEU A 77 -18.63 2.10 -5.47
N ALA A 78 -17.54 1.36 -5.68
CA ALA A 78 -16.92 1.25 -7.00
C ALA A 78 -17.90 0.61 -8.02
N ILE A 79 -18.59 -0.46 -7.62
CA ILE A 79 -19.62 -1.11 -8.44
C ILE A 79 -20.80 -0.16 -8.71
N ALA A 80 -21.31 0.52 -7.68
CA ALA A 80 -22.43 1.44 -7.84
C ALA A 80 -22.12 2.59 -8.82
N ARG A 81 -20.90 3.15 -8.75
CA ARG A 81 -20.44 4.18 -9.69
C ARG A 81 -20.31 3.65 -11.11
N ALA A 82 -19.76 2.45 -11.29
CA ALA A 82 -19.63 1.83 -12.60
C ALA A 82 -21.00 1.54 -13.24
N ALA A 83 -21.96 1.04 -12.45
CA ALA A 83 -23.32 0.79 -12.90
C ALA A 83 -24.05 2.09 -13.27
N ALA A 84 -23.90 3.15 -12.46
CA ALA A 84 -24.50 4.44 -12.73
C ALA A 84 -23.94 5.11 -14.00
N ALA A 85 -22.66 4.89 -14.33
CA ALA A 85 -22.03 5.43 -15.53
C ALA A 85 -22.37 4.66 -16.82
N ALA A 86 -22.98 3.47 -16.70
CA ALA A 86 -23.35 2.63 -17.84
C ALA A 86 -24.75 2.94 -18.40
N VAL A 87 -25.49 3.89 -17.79
CA VAL A 87 -26.83 4.35 -18.17
C VAL A 87 -26.73 5.80 -18.63
#